data_AF-W2KUD9-F1
#
_entry.id   AF-W2KUD9-F1
#
_cell.length_a   1.000
_cell.length_b   1.000
_cell.length_c   1.000
_cell.angle_alpha   90.00
_cell.angle_beta   90.00
_cell.angle_gamma   90.00
#
_symmetry.space_group_name_H-M   'P 1'
#
loop_
_entity.id
_entity.type
_entity.pdbx_description
1 polymer ?
#
loop_
_entity_poly.entity_id
_entity_poly.type
_entity_poly.pdbx_seq_one_letter_code
_entity_poly.pdbx_strand_id
1 'polypeptide(L)' 'MPAICANPTCTGVLQDAIDSDLPDCTIDFEATQLNVRTELTAYATRCGVSESRKKMLRA' A
#
# COMPACT_ATOMS: atom_id res chain seq x y z
N MET A 1 10.38 9.23 -11.76
CA MET A 1 9.14 8.75 -11.11
C MET A 1 9.00 7.26 -11.43
N PRO A 2 8.70 6.37 -10.46
CA PRO A 2 8.60 4.92 -10.72
C PRO A 2 7.55 4.63 -11.80
N ALA A 3 7.82 3.67 -12.69
CA ALA A 3 6.90 3.32 -13.79
C ALA A 3 5.50 2.92 -13.30
N ILE A 4 5.42 2.29 -12.13
CA ILE A 4 4.18 1.90 -11.46
C ILE A 4 3.33 3.15 -11.12
N CYS A 5 3.95 4.26 -10.69
CA CYS A 5 3.21 5.48 -10.36
C CYS A 5 2.59 6.18 -11.58
N ALA A 6 3.10 5.92 -12.79
CA ALA A 6 2.60 6.53 -14.02
C ALA A 6 1.47 5.72 -14.68
N ASN A 7 1.23 4.49 -14.21
CA ASN A 7 0.20 3.61 -14.76
C ASN A 7 -1.05 3.62 -13.85
N PRO A 8 -2.21 4.09 -14.33
CA PRO A 8 -3.42 4.22 -13.51
C PRO A 8 -3.93 2.86 -12.98
N THR A 9 -3.74 1.78 -13.74
CA THR A 9 -4.06 0.42 -13.29
C THR A 9 -3.19 0.03 -12.10
N CYS A 10 -1.90 0.35 -12.15
CA CYS A 10 -0.98 0.07 -11.07
C CYS A 10 -1.27 0.89 -9.82
N THR A 11 -1.58 2.18 -9.97
CA THR A 11 -2.00 3.02 -8.83
C THR A 11 -3.34 2.59 -8.25
N GLY A 12 -4.25 2.04 -9.06
CA GLY A 12 -5.50 1.44 -8.58
C GLY A 12 -5.26 0.21 -7.70
N VAL A 13 -4.42 -0.72 -8.15
CA VAL A 13 -4.02 -1.89 -7.33
C VAL A 13 -3.34 -1.45 -6.04
N LEU A 14 -2.46 -0.44 -6.11
CA LEU A 14 -1.78 0.10 -4.94
C LEU A 14 -2.76 0.76 -3.95
N GLN A 15 -3.77 1.46 -4.45
CA GLN A 15 -4.84 2.04 -3.63
C GLN A 15 -5.63 0.95 -2.92
N ASP A 16 -6.05 -0.10 -3.62
CA ASP A 16 -6.79 -1.22 -3.02
C ASP A 16 -5.94 -1.95 -1.96
N ALA A 17 -4.64 -2.06 -2.21
CA ALA A 17 -3.72 -2.70 -1.28
C ALA A 17 -3.50 -1.88 0.00
N ILE A 18 -3.40 -0.55 -0.07
CA ILE A 18 -3.28 0.28 1.14
C ILE A 18 -4.62 0.48 1.85
N ASP A 19 -5.75 0.43 1.13
CA ASP A 19 -7.10 0.47 1.73
C ASP A 19 -7.44 -0.85 2.45
N SER A 20 -6.68 -1.91 2.16
CA SER A 20 -6.81 -3.20 2.84
C SER A 20 -6.25 -3.11 4.27
N ASP A 21 -6.92 -3.79 5.21
CA ASP A 21 -6.49 -3.82 6.62
C ASP A 21 -5.31 -4.79 6.82
N LEU A 22 -4.18 -4.47 6.19
CA LEU A 22 -2.99 -5.28 6.24
C LEU A 22 -2.42 -5.31 7.67
N PRO A 23 -2.06 -6.50 8.18
CA PRO A 23 -1.48 -6.60 9.51
C PRO A 23 -0.14 -5.87 9.57
N ASP A 24 0.09 -5.20 10.69
CA ASP A 24 1.38 -4.55 10.99
C ASP A 24 2.35 -5.59 11.57
N CYS A 25 2.87 -6.45 10.69
CA CYS A 25 3.79 -7.52 11.06
C CYS A 25 4.96 -7.62 10.09
N THR A 26 6.08 -8.12 10.61
CA THR A 26 7.24 -8.52 9.81
C THR A 26 7.06 -9.95 9.34
N ILE A 27 7.24 -10.17 8.04
CA ILE A 27 7.27 -11.49 7.41
C ILE A 27 8.68 -11.77 6.89
N ASP A 28 9.06 -13.05 6.88
CA ASP A 28 10.24 -13.52 6.16
C ASP A 28 9.84 -13.90 4.72
N PHE A 29 10.37 -13.19 3.74
CA PHE A 29 10.17 -13.48 2.32
C PHE A 29 11.53 -13.49 1.61
N GLU A 30 11.89 -14.63 1.00
CA GLU A 30 13.14 -14.80 0.26
C GLU A 30 14.39 -14.31 1.05
N ALA A 31 14.49 -14.72 2.31
CA ALA A 31 15.54 -14.32 3.26
C ALA A 31 15.57 -12.81 3.60
N THR A 32 14.53 -12.05 3.25
CA THR A 32 14.35 -10.65 3.62
C THR A 32 13.21 -10.49 4.61
N GLN A 33 13.42 -9.68 5.64
CA GLN A 33 12.38 -9.31 6.60
C GLN A 33 11.65 -8.05 6.13
N LEU A 34 10.35 -8.18 5.88
CA LEU A 34 9.53 -7.12 5.28
C LEU A 34 8.29 -6.89 6.13
N ASN A 35 7.89 -5.63 6.28
CA ASN A 35 6.54 -5.29 6.73
C ASN A 35 5.73 -4.81 5.53
N VAL A 36 4.86 -5.68 5.00
CA VAL A 36 4.14 -5.43 3.75
C VAL A 36 3.28 -4.17 3.83
N ARG A 37 2.62 -3.94 4.98
CA ARG A 37 1.84 -2.72 5.23
C ARG A 37 2.70 -1.46 5.09
N THR A 38 3.88 -1.47 5.72
CA THR A 38 4.80 -0.34 5.73
C THR A 38 5.39 -0.08 4.35
N GLU A 39 5.85 -1.13 3.66
CA GLU A 39 6.44 -1.03 2.33
C GLU A 39 5.42 -0.49 1.30
N LEU A 40 4.19 -1.02 1.30
CA LEU A 40 3.14 -0.56 0.39
C LEU A 40 2.70 0.87 0.70
N THR A 41 2.58 1.24 1.98
CA THR A 41 2.24 2.62 2.39
C THR A 41 3.32 3.60 1.95
N ALA A 42 4.60 3.25 2.14
CA ALA A 42 5.72 4.06 1.69
C ALA A 42 5.73 4.19 0.16
N TYR A 43 5.45 3.09 -0.56
CA TYR A 43 5.37 3.10 -2.01
C TYR A 43 4.22 3.96 -2.54
N ALA A 44 3.04 3.86 -1.93
CA ALA A 44 1.86 4.68 -2.23
C ALA A 44 2.15 6.17 -2.01
N THR A 45 2.77 6.53 -0.89
CA THR A 45 3.17 7.91 -0.59
C THR A 45 4.08 8.48 -1.68
N ARG A 46 5.05 7.69 -2.16
CA ARG A 46 5.95 8.09 -3.26
C ARG A 46 5.22 8.24 -4.61
N CYS A 47 4.11 7.54 -4.81
CA CYS A 47 3.25 7.68 -5.97
C CYS A 47 2.15 8.73 -5.82
N GLY A 48 2.01 9.38 -4.65
CA GLY A 48 0.91 10.31 -4.36
C GLY A 48 -0.45 9.62 -4.18
N VAL A 49 -0.46 8.32 -3.89
CA VAL A 49 -1.65 7.50 -3.60
C VAL A 49 -1.86 7.50 -2.09
N SER A 50 -3.07 7.78 -1.63
CA SER A 50 -3.40 7.94 -0.21
C SER A 50 -4.64 7.14 0.15
N GLU A 51 -4.69 6.54 1.34
CA GLU A 51 -5.85 5.75 1.79
C GLU A 51 -7.17 6.50 1.56
N SER A 52 -8.15 5.80 0.98
CA SER A 52 -9.50 6.32 0.87
C SER A 52 -10.06 6.47 2.29
N ARG A 53 -10.68 7.61 2.60
CA ARG A 53 -11.41 7.85 3.87
C ARG A 53 -12.65 6.94 4.07
N LYS A 54 -12.65 5.70 3.58
CA LYS A 54 -13.76 4.74 3.74
C LYS A 54 -13.85 4.18 5.18
N LYS A 55 -12.80 4.29 6.01
CA LYS A 55 -12.78 3.72 7.37
C LYS A 55 -13.37 4.62 8.48
N MET A 56 -14.00 5.76 8.16
CA MET A 56 -14.74 6.59 9.14
C MET A 56 -16.26 6.29 9.20
N LEU A 57 -16.71 5.15 8.66
CA LEU A 57 -18.11 4.68 8.71
C LEU A 57 -18.20 3.27 9.32
N ARG A 58 -17.63 3.08 10.51
CA ARG A 58 -18.09 2.02 11.43
C ARG A 58 -18.59 2.71 12.69
N ALA A 59 -19.91 2.86 12.75
CA ALA A 59 -20.68 3.21 13.94
C ALA A 59 -20.67 2.06 14.94
#